data_AF-A0A8H4IKM8-F1
#
_entry.id   AF-A0A8H4IKM8-F1
#
_cell.length_a   1.000
_cell.length_b   1.000
_cell.length_c   1.000
_cell.angle_alpha   90.00
_cell.angle_beta   90.00
_cell.angle_gamma   90.00
#
_symmetry.space_group_name_H-M   'P 1'
#
loop_
_entity.id
_entity.type
_entity.pdbx_description
1 polymer ?
#
loop_
_entity_poly.entity_id
_entity_poly.type
_entity_poly.pdbx_seq_one_letter_code
_entity_poly.pdbx_strand_id
1 'polypeptide(L)'
;MCGNRLMLIFLLAWVVGGLRYEPSQARFNLNQNKTAIDPLDYWGEWSSHNYHPSPKNWRMPLYTIPLDRFADGDPANNDANGTVFEHNWMSNQYRFGGDAQGLRENLDYIQGTGIKESPWRICT
;
A
#
# COMPACT_ATOMS: atom_id res chain seq x y z
N MET A 1 -13.61 -8.66 39.62
CA MET A 1 -13.45 -7.59 38.60
C MET A 1 -13.10 -8.12 37.19
N CYS A 2 -13.55 -9.32 36.81
CA CYS A 2 -13.16 -9.98 35.54
C CYS A 2 -14.19 -9.79 34.40
N GLY A 3 -15.47 -9.52 34.71
CA GLY A 3 -16.55 -9.44 33.71
C GLY A 3 -16.55 -8.20 32.82
N ASN A 4 -15.97 -7.08 33.27
CA ASN A 4 -16.07 -5.80 32.53
C ASN A 4 -15.16 -5.76 31.27
N ARG A 5 -14.09 -6.58 31.24
CA ARG A 5 -13.16 -6.63 30.10
C ARG A 5 -13.72 -7.44 28.92
N LEU A 6 -14.53 -8.48 29.17
CA LEU A 6 -15.14 -9.28 28.11
C LEU A 6 -16.21 -8.47 27.35
N MET A 7 -16.99 -7.67 28.06
CA MET A 7 -18.05 -6.84 27.49
C MET A 7 -17.49 -5.75 26.54
N LEU A 8 -16.33 -5.16 26.89
CA LEU A 8 -15.62 -4.21 26.03
C LEU A 8 -15.11 -4.84 24.73
N ILE A 9 -14.66 -6.10 24.75
CA ILE A 9 -14.22 -6.82 23.55
C ILE A 9 -15.40 -7.08 22.61
N PHE A 10 -16.55 -7.49 23.15
CA PHE A 10 -17.77 -7.68 22.35
C PHE A 10 -18.30 -6.38 21.74
N LEU A 11 -18.17 -5.23 22.43
CA LEU A 11 -18.55 -3.92 21.89
C LEU A 11 -17.63 -3.45 20.75
N LEU A 12 -16.34 -3.75 20.81
CA LEU A 12 -15.36 -3.34 19.79
C LEU A 12 -15.40 -4.23 18.52
N ALA A 13 -15.88 -5.47 18.63
CA ALA A 13 -16.01 -6.38 17.49
C ALA A 13 -17.02 -5.91 16.42
N TRP A 14 -17.98 -5.05 16.79
CA TRP A 14 -18.96 -4.47 15.86
C TRP A 14 -18.43 -3.28 15.05
N VAL A 15 -17.21 -2.82 15.31
CA VAL A 15 -16.62 -1.63 14.65
C VAL A 15 -15.73 -2.02 13.46
N VAL A 16 -15.59 -3.30 13.14
CA VAL A 16 -14.80 -3.75 11.99
C VAL A 16 -15.67 -3.68 10.73
N GLY A 17 -15.53 -2.60 9.97
CA GLY A 17 -16.15 -2.42 8.66
C GLY A 17 -15.10 -2.32 7.54
N GLY A 18 -15.36 -2.96 6.41
CA GLY A 18 -14.62 -2.73 5.17
C GLY A 18 -15.42 -1.80 4.26
N LEU A 19 -14.73 -0.90 3.53
CA LEU A 19 -15.40 -0.03 2.57
C LEU A 19 -16.03 -0.88 1.45
N ARG A 20 -17.34 -0.71 1.22
CA ARG A 20 -18.08 -1.39 0.14
C ARG A 20 -17.66 -0.84 -1.22
N TYR A 21 -18.05 -1.54 -2.29
CA TYR A 21 -17.87 -1.03 -3.63
C TYR A 21 -18.57 0.32 -3.79
N GLU A 22 -17.79 1.35 -4.13
CA GLU A 22 -18.26 2.70 -4.39
C GLU A 22 -18.09 3.01 -5.88
N PRO A 23 -19.18 3.19 -6.66
CA PRO A 23 -19.08 3.42 -8.11
C PRO A 23 -18.23 4.64 -8.48
N SER A 24 -18.26 5.71 -7.67
CA SER A 24 -17.46 6.91 -7.90
C SER A 24 -15.95 6.68 -7.74
N GLN A 25 -15.55 5.63 -7.00
CA GLN A 25 -14.16 5.26 -6.72
C GLN A 25 -13.78 3.91 -7.34
N ALA A 26 -14.44 3.51 -8.44
CA ALA A 26 -14.24 2.20 -9.06
C ALA A 26 -12.77 1.86 -9.36
N ARG A 27 -11.93 2.87 -9.64
CA ARG A 27 -10.48 2.70 -9.87
C ARG A 27 -9.66 2.36 -8.62
N PHE A 28 -10.14 2.74 -7.44
CA PHE A 28 -9.43 2.60 -6.17
C PHE A 28 -10.03 1.50 -5.28
N ASN A 29 -11.17 0.93 -5.67
CA ASN A 29 -11.82 -0.14 -4.93
C ASN A 29 -10.99 -1.42 -4.99
N LEU A 30 -10.57 -1.90 -3.81
CA LEU A 30 -9.96 -3.23 -3.66
C LEU A 30 -10.98 -4.36 -3.90
N ASN A 31 -12.21 -4.16 -3.43
CA ASN A 31 -13.33 -5.06 -3.70
C ASN A 31 -13.96 -4.68 -5.05
N GLN A 32 -13.95 -5.61 -6.00
CA GLN A 32 -14.57 -5.49 -7.31
C GLN A 32 -16.00 -6.06 -7.34
N ASN A 33 -16.43 -6.79 -6.31
CA ASN A 33 -17.80 -7.30 -6.19
C ASN A 33 -18.78 -6.18 -5.80
N LYS A 34 -19.53 -5.69 -6.80
CA LYS A 34 -20.44 -4.53 -6.68
C LYS A 34 -21.63 -4.77 -5.76
N THR A 35 -22.02 -6.02 -5.53
CA THR A 35 -23.19 -6.38 -4.72
C THR A 35 -22.82 -6.90 -3.34
N ALA A 36 -21.53 -7.00 -3.02
CA ALA A 36 -21.09 -7.49 -1.72
C ALA A 36 -21.48 -6.54 -0.59
N ILE A 37 -22.14 -7.08 0.43
CA ILE A 37 -22.58 -6.36 1.63
C ILE A 37 -21.64 -6.70 2.80
N ASP A 38 -21.21 -7.96 2.87
CA ASP A 38 -20.32 -8.52 3.88
C ASP A 38 -18.86 -8.56 3.36
N PRO A 39 -17.85 -8.22 4.18
CA PRO A 39 -16.43 -8.36 3.82
C PRO A 39 -16.01 -9.77 3.37
N LEU A 40 -16.69 -10.81 3.83
CA LEU A 40 -16.44 -12.19 3.40
C LEU A 40 -16.80 -12.44 1.92
N ASP A 41 -17.69 -11.62 1.37
CA ASP A 41 -18.10 -11.67 -0.04
C ASP A 41 -17.21 -10.79 -0.94
N TYR A 42 -16.21 -10.11 -0.37
CA TYR A 42 -15.31 -9.25 -1.12
C TYR A 42 -14.40 -10.08 -2.02
N TRP A 43 -14.25 -9.63 -3.25
CA TRP A 43 -13.49 -10.34 -4.28
C TRP A 43 -12.80 -9.33 -5.19
N GLY A 44 -11.65 -9.72 -5.73
CA GLY A 44 -10.94 -8.96 -6.75
C GLY A 44 -9.98 -9.85 -7.51
N GLU A 45 -9.79 -9.54 -8.79
CA GLU A 45 -8.84 -10.24 -9.64
C GLU A 45 -7.86 -9.24 -10.26
N TRP A 46 -6.58 -9.63 -10.29
CA TRP A 46 -5.57 -8.96 -11.09
C TRP A 46 -5.25 -9.81 -12.32
N SER A 47 -6.05 -9.62 -13.38
CA SER A 47 -5.90 -10.35 -14.63
C SER A 47 -4.51 -10.15 -15.23
N SER A 48 -3.92 -11.21 -15.79
CA SER A 48 -2.62 -11.19 -16.47
C SER A 48 -1.41 -10.87 -15.57
N HIS A 49 -1.54 -11.03 -14.25
CA HIS A 49 -0.42 -10.86 -13.32
C HIS A 49 0.29 -12.20 -13.04
N ASN A 50 1.62 -12.22 -13.11
CA ASN A 50 2.43 -13.36 -12.69
C ASN A 50 2.90 -13.17 -11.24
N TYR A 51 2.35 -13.97 -10.33
CA TYR A 51 2.66 -13.86 -8.91
C TYR A 51 4.09 -14.30 -8.59
N HIS A 52 4.81 -13.48 -7.83
CA HIS A 52 6.09 -13.88 -7.26
C HIS A 52 5.85 -14.72 -5.98
N PRO A 53 6.30 -15.99 -5.93
CA PRO A 53 6.05 -16.83 -4.77
C PRO A 53 6.80 -16.31 -3.55
N SER A 54 6.23 -16.49 -2.36
CA SER A 54 6.92 -16.15 -1.12
C SER A 54 8.22 -16.95 -0.97
N PRO A 55 9.28 -16.35 -0.38
CA PRO A 55 10.52 -17.05 -0.14
C PRO A 55 10.31 -18.19 0.87
N LYS A 56 11.11 -19.26 0.74
CA LYS A 56 11.10 -20.39 1.70
C LYS A 56 11.50 -19.98 3.12
N ASN A 57 12.21 -18.87 3.27
CA ASN A 57 12.69 -18.34 4.54
C ASN A 57 12.75 -16.81 4.48
N TRP A 58 12.26 -16.16 5.53
CA TRP A 58 12.21 -14.70 5.67
C TRP A 58 13.43 -14.11 6.42
N ARG A 59 14.41 -14.94 6.80
CA ARG A 59 15.69 -14.48 7.35
C ARG A 59 16.57 -13.87 6.25
N MET A 60 16.23 -12.66 5.86
CA MET A 60 16.93 -11.85 4.86
C MET A 60 16.90 -10.37 5.30
N PRO A 61 17.82 -9.52 4.80
CA PRO A 61 17.76 -8.10 5.09
C PRO A 61 16.44 -7.51 4.58
N LEU A 62 15.76 -6.75 5.44
CA LEU A 62 14.54 -6.02 5.09
C LEU A 62 14.87 -4.53 5.00
N TYR A 63 14.38 -3.87 3.96
CA TYR A 63 14.48 -2.43 3.78
C TYR A 63 13.08 -1.81 3.77
N THR A 64 12.78 -1.04 4.80
CA THR A 64 11.50 -0.34 4.91
C THR A 64 11.65 1.04 4.32
N ILE A 65 10.87 1.33 3.27
CA ILE A 65 10.89 2.62 2.59
C ILE A 65 9.59 3.37 2.91
N PRO A 66 9.65 4.56 3.54
CA PRO A 66 8.53 5.49 3.51
C PRO A 66 8.41 6.07 2.09
N LEU A 67 7.58 5.46 1.25
CA LEU A 67 7.51 5.74 -0.19
C LEU A 67 7.39 7.24 -0.51
N ASP A 68 6.49 7.94 0.18
CA ASP A 68 6.24 9.39 0.01
C ASP A 68 7.49 10.25 0.23
N ARG A 69 8.49 9.77 0.97
CA ARG A 69 9.71 10.52 1.33
C ARG A 69 10.96 10.00 0.62
N PHE A 70 10.81 9.06 -0.31
CA PHE A 70 11.94 8.40 -0.94
C PHE A 70 12.43 9.15 -2.19
N ALA A 71 11.62 9.17 -3.24
CA ALA A 71 11.93 9.83 -4.50
C ALA A 71 10.63 10.14 -5.26
N ASP A 72 10.50 11.39 -5.72
CA ASP A 72 9.41 11.85 -6.58
C ASP A 72 9.83 11.64 -8.05
N GLY A 73 9.25 10.64 -8.70
CA GLY A 73 9.54 10.29 -10.09
C GLY A 73 8.55 10.84 -11.11
N ASP A 74 7.31 11.12 -10.70
CA ASP A 74 6.28 11.75 -11.52
C ASP A 74 5.52 12.84 -10.73
N PRO A 75 6.00 14.10 -10.80
CA PRO A 75 5.39 15.21 -10.08
C PRO A 75 3.93 15.50 -10.48
N ALA A 76 3.45 14.96 -11.60
CA ALA A 76 2.06 15.15 -12.03
C ALA A 76 1.05 14.39 -11.14
N ASN A 77 1.50 13.43 -10.34
CA ASN A 77 0.65 12.64 -9.43
C ASN A 77 0.70 13.09 -7.95
N ASN A 78 1.43 14.17 -7.65
CA ASN A 78 1.61 14.69 -6.29
C ASN A 78 0.30 15.17 -5.64
N ASP A 79 -0.63 15.65 -6.46
CA ASP A 79 -1.95 16.12 -6.03
C ASP A 79 -3.04 15.20 -6.59
N ALA A 80 -3.82 14.60 -5.69
CA ALA A 80 -4.92 13.71 -6.06
C ALA A 80 -6.21 14.48 -6.37
N ASN A 81 -6.46 15.57 -5.64
CA ASN A 81 -7.69 16.36 -5.69
C ASN A 81 -7.42 17.85 -6.06
N GLY A 82 -6.15 18.21 -6.29
CA GLY A 82 -5.73 19.54 -6.74
C GLY A 82 -5.94 20.65 -5.70
N THR A 83 -6.01 20.30 -4.42
CA THR A 83 -6.21 21.27 -3.34
C THR A 83 -4.87 21.72 -2.74
N VAL A 84 -4.84 22.92 -2.16
CA VAL A 84 -3.63 23.49 -1.53
C VAL A 84 -3.16 22.74 -0.27
N PHE A 85 -3.90 21.73 0.19
CA PHE A 85 -3.65 20.96 1.41
C PHE A 85 -3.17 19.53 1.11
N GLU A 86 -2.59 19.29 -0.07
CA GLU A 86 -2.18 17.96 -0.48
C GLU A 86 -0.67 17.81 -0.52
N HIS A 87 0.02 18.64 -1.30
CA HIS A 87 1.46 18.59 -1.46
C HIS A 87 2.16 19.80 -0.80
N ASN A 88 3.02 19.53 0.18
CA ASN A 88 3.90 20.54 0.77
C ASN A 88 5.14 19.88 1.39
N TRP A 89 6.25 19.98 0.65
CA TRP A 89 7.54 19.41 1.01
C TRP A 89 8.15 19.98 2.31
N MET A 90 7.73 21.17 2.74
CA MET A 90 8.19 21.80 3.99
C MET A 90 7.42 21.35 5.22
N SER A 91 6.36 20.55 5.05
CA SER A 91 5.54 20.03 6.14
C SER A 91 5.74 18.53 6.33
N ASN A 92 5.54 18.07 7.56
CA ASN A 92 5.53 16.64 7.89
C ASN A 92 4.13 16.03 7.77
N GLN A 93 3.08 16.83 7.59
CA GLN A 93 1.68 16.39 7.56
C GLN A 93 1.10 16.29 6.15
N TYR A 94 1.79 16.86 5.16
CA TYR A 94 1.37 16.86 3.77
C TYR A 94 2.24 15.88 2.96
N ARG A 95 1.74 15.51 1.77
CA ARG A 95 2.46 14.67 0.84
C ARG A 95 3.74 15.38 0.43
N PHE A 96 4.82 14.61 0.37
CA PHE A 96 6.11 15.09 -0.08
C PHE A 96 6.33 14.78 -1.57
N GLY A 97 5.63 13.77 -2.11
CA GLY A 97 5.58 13.47 -3.55
C GLY A 97 6.30 12.20 -3.97
N GLY A 98 6.85 11.44 -3.02
CA GLY A 98 7.50 10.18 -3.34
C GLY A 98 6.51 9.13 -3.88
N ASP A 99 6.88 8.45 -4.94
CA ASP A 99 5.96 7.59 -5.70
C ASP A 99 6.60 6.28 -6.18
N ALA A 100 5.78 5.42 -6.80
CA ALA A 100 6.22 4.13 -7.32
C ALA A 100 7.18 4.27 -8.52
N GLN A 101 7.11 5.38 -9.26
CA GLN A 101 7.99 5.64 -10.39
C GLN A 101 9.41 5.97 -9.89
N GLY A 102 9.53 6.87 -8.91
CA GLY A 102 10.79 7.22 -8.27
C GLY A 102 11.41 6.00 -7.56
N LEU A 103 10.59 5.13 -6.97
CA LEU A 103 11.10 3.86 -6.44
C LEU A 103 11.70 2.98 -7.54
N ARG A 104 10.98 2.78 -8.66
CA ARG A 104 11.43 1.97 -9.79
C ARG A 104 12.76 2.47 -10.36
N GLU A 105 12.92 3.79 -10.48
CA GLU A 105 14.12 4.44 -10.99
C GLU A 105 15.34 4.29 -10.06
N ASN A 106 15.12 3.98 -8.78
CA ASN A 106 16.15 3.85 -7.76
C ASN A 106 16.31 2.42 -7.21
N LEU A 107 15.78 1.40 -7.90
CA LEU A 107 15.97 0.00 -7.49
C LEU A 107 17.45 -0.41 -7.51
N ASP A 108 18.25 0.13 -8.44
CA ASP A 108 19.70 -0.14 -8.50
C ASP A 108 20.44 0.43 -7.28
N TYR A 109 19.99 1.58 -6.75
CA TYR A 109 20.52 2.12 -5.51
C TYR A 109 20.25 1.17 -4.33
N ILE A 110 19.01 0.69 -4.20
CA ILE A 110 18.63 -0.28 -3.15
C ILE A 110 19.45 -1.56 -3.29
N GLN A 111 19.65 -2.06 -4.51
CA GLN A 111 20.52 -3.20 -4.76
C GLN A 111 21.98 -2.94 -4.38
N GLY A 112 22.48 -1.73 -4.64
CA GLY A 112 23.82 -1.28 -4.24
C GLY A 112 24.03 -1.29 -2.73
N THR A 113 22.97 -1.11 -1.93
CA THR A 113 23.03 -1.23 -0.46
C THR A 113 23.07 -2.68 0.03
N GLY A 114 22.87 -3.66 -0.85
CA GLY A 114 22.97 -5.10 -0.55
C GLY A 114 21.65 -5.83 -0.38
N ILE A 115 20.51 -5.15 -0.53
CA ILE A 115 19.18 -5.78 -0.57
C ILE A 115 18.96 -6.37 -1.97
N LYS A 116 18.77 -7.68 -2.04
CA LYS A 116 18.65 -8.41 -3.31
C LYS A 116 17.46 -9.35 -3.27
N GLU A 117 16.69 -9.35 -4.34
CA GLU A 117 15.43 -10.10 -4.42
C GLU A 117 15.61 -11.47 -5.09
N SER A 118 16.74 -11.71 -5.76
CA SER A 118 17.14 -13.04 -6.25
C SER A 118 18.61 -13.05 -6.77
N PRO A 119 19.20 -14.19 -7.15
CA PRO A 119 20.52 -14.27 -7.79
C PRO A 119 20.56 -13.74 -9.24
N TRP A 120 19.43 -13.31 -9.81
CA TRP A 120 19.39 -12.83 -11.18
C TRP A 120 19.82 -11.37 -11.25
N ARG A 121 20.98 -11.15 -11.87
CA ARG A 121 21.44 -9.84 -12.34
C ARG A 121 20.32 -9.22 -13.18
N ILE A 122 19.86 -8.03 -12.80
CA ILE A 122 19.24 -7.14 -13.77
C ILE A 122 20.36 -6.81 -14.75
N CYS A 123 20.25 -7.35 -15.97
CA CYS A 123 21.19 -7.04 -17.04
C CYS A 123 21.10 -5.54 -17.30
N THR A 124 22.25 -4.87 -17.16
CA THR A 124 22.56 -3.57 -17.79
C THR A 124 22.34 -3.61 -19.29
#